data_AF-A0A0L0EL69-F1
#
_entry.id   AF-A0A0L0EL69-F1
#
_cell.length_a   1.000
_cell.length_b   1.000
_cell.length_c   1.000
_cell.angle_alpha   90.00
_cell.angle_beta   90.00
_cell.angle_gamma   90.00
#
_symmetry.space_group_name_H-M   'P 1'
#
loop_
_entity.id
_entity.type
_entity.pdbx_description
1 polymer ?
#
loop_
_entity_poly.entity_id
_entity_poly.type
_entity_poly.pdbx_seq_one_letter_code
_entity_poly.pdbx_strand_id
1 'polypeptide(L)'
;MHESDVPQQHEEYPLSVQQKRIWARQSEQSPVSYAVITVQGELNIQRLQNALNELVEAHEAMRTYYRRQPGYDLVCNVSPIRDRFRWMCCVSMTLAQ
;
A
#
# COMPACT_ATOMS: atom_id res chain seq x y z
N MET A 1 4.85 -34.65 -0.91
CA MET A 1 4.28 -33.59 -0.05
C MET A 1 4.86 -32.26 -0.52
N HIS A 2 4.12 -31.50 -1.32
CA HIS A 2 4.37 -30.07 -1.58
C HIS A 2 3.04 -29.38 -1.32
N GLU A 3 2.90 -28.90 -0.10
CA GLU A 3 1.77 -28.14 0.40
C GLU A 3 2.06 -26.67 0.09
N SER A 4 1.72 -26.19 -1.11
CA SER A 4 1.85 -24.77 -1.48
C SER A 4 1.10 -24.47 -2.78
N ASP A 5 -0.23 -24.51 -2.74
CA ASP A 5 -1.03 -23.71 -3.69
C ASP A 5 -2.41 -23.43 -3.08
N VAL A 6 -2.40 -22.72 -1.95
CA VAL A 6 -3.64 -22.13 -1.43
C VAL A 6 -3.95 -20.94 -2.32
N PRO A 7 -5.09 -20.90 -3.04
CA PRO A 7 -5.44 -19.75 -3.86
C PRO A 7 -5.51 -18.52 -2.96
N GLN A 8 -4.65 -17.55 -3.21
CA GLN A 8 -4.72 -16.25 -2.54
C GLN A 8 -6.02 -15.60 -2.99
N GLN A 9 -7.08 -15.69 -2.17
CA GLN A 9 -8.35 -15.02 -2.42
C GLN A 9 -8.16 -13.51 -2.30
N HIS A 10 -7.72 -12.89 -3.40
CA HIS A 10 -7.79 -11.46 -3.59
C HIS A 10 -9.18 -11.17 -4.16
N GLU A 11 -9.93 -10.31 -3.47
CA GLU A 11 -11.20 -9.84 -4.01
C GLU A 11 -10.90 -8.83 -5.13
N GLU A 12 -11.34 -9.19 -6.33
CA GLU A 12 -11.15 -8.40 -7.54
C GLU A 12 -12.38 -7.52 -7.79
N TYR A 13 -12.13 -6.22 -7.88
CA TYR A 13 -13.15 -5.22 -8.07
C TYR A 13 -12.94 -4.46 -9.39
N PRO A 14 -14.01 -4.23 -10.18
CA PRO A 14 -13.93 -3.35 -11.33
C PRO A 14 -13.68 -1.90 -10.85
N LEU A 15 -12.82 -1.17 -11.56
CA LEU A 15 -12.58 0.24 -11.22
C LEU A 15 -13.82 1.10 -11.42
N SER A 16 -14.04 2.02 -10.49
CA SER A 16 -14.98 3.12 -10.65
C SER A 16 -14.57 4.06 -11.79
N VAL A 17 -15.51 4.84 -12.31
CA VAL A 17 -15.25 5.81 -13.38
C VAL A 17 -14.17 6.82 -12.96
N GLN A 18 -14.16 7.23 -11.69
CA GLN A 18 -13.16 8.14 -11.12
C GLN A 18 -11.77 7.49 -11.10
N GLN A 19 -11.66 6.24 -10.64
CA GLN A 19 -10.40 5.50 -10.62
C GLN A 19 -9.84 5.30 -12.02
N LYS A 20 -10.68 4.96 -13.02
CA LYS A 20 -10.25 4.84 -14.43
C LYS A 20 -9.65 6.15 -14.96
N ARG A 21 -10.26 7.29 -14.62
CA ARG A 21 -9.76 8.62 -15.04
C ARG A 21 -8.42 8.98 -14.40
N ILE A 22 -8.25 8.68 -13.12
CA ILE A 22 -6.99 8.92 -12.41
C ILE A 22 -5.90 8.02 -13.01
N TRP A 23 -6.19 6.73 -13.19
CA TRP A 23 -5.25 5.78 -13.75
C TRP A 23 -4.84 6.12 -15.18
N ALA A 24 -5.78 6.57 -16.03
CA ALA A 24 -5.48 6.99 -17.40
C ALA A 24 -4.51 8.18 -17.48
N ARG A 25 -4.38 8.98 -16.40
CA ARG A 25 -3.41 10.08 -16.29
C ARG A 25 -2.07 9.65 -15.72
N GLN A 26 -1.98 8.44 -15.17
CA GLN A 26 -0.76 7.93 -14.55
C GLN A 26 0.16 7.40 -15.65
N SER A 27 1.36 7.97 -15.73
CA SER A 27 2.40 7.51 -16.66
C SER A 27 3.41 6.64 -15.93
N GLU A 28 4.21 5.87 -16.66
CA GLU A 28 5.31 5.06 -16.09
C GLU A 28 6.34 5.93 -15.33
N GLN A 29 6.35 7.24 -15.60
CA GLN A 29 7.23 8.23 -14.96
C GLN A 29 6.50 9.07 -13.90
N SER A 30 5.27 8.72 -13.51
CA SER A 30 4.53 9.48 -12.51
C SER A 30 5.31 9.49 -11.19
N PRO A 31 5.57 10.68 -10.61
CA PRO A 31 6.33 10.78 -9.37
C PRO A 31 5.59 10.09 -8.23
N VAL A 32 6.36 9.40 -7.38
CA VAL A 32 5.82 8.86 -6.13
C VAL A 32 5.34 10.03 -5.27
N SER A 33 4.08 9.99 -4.88
CA SER A 33 3.50 11.00 -4.00
C SER A 33 3.80 10.63 -2.54
N TYR A 34 4.40 11.57 -1.82
CA TYR A 34 4.70 11.41 -0.40
C TYR A 34 3.88 12.41 0.42
N ALA A 35 3.38 11.97 1.57
CA ALA A 35 2.88 12.85 2.61
C ALA A 35 3.99 13.06 3.65
N VAL A 36 4.25 14.30 4.03
CA VAL A 36 5.22 14.66 5.07
C VAL A 36 4.46 15.32 6.21
N ILE A 37 4.66 14.84 7.44
CA ILE A 37 4.00 15.35 8.64
C ILE A 37 5.07 15.72 9.66
N THR A 38 5.02 16.97 10.14
CA THR A 38 5.89 17.43 11.23
C THR A 38 5.18 17.23 12.56
N VAL A 39 5.81 16.49 13.47
CA VAL A 39 5.34 16.29 14.84
C VAL A 39 6.23 17.08 15.79
N GLN A 40 5.62 17.89 16.65
CA GLN A 40 6.33 18.61 17.71
C GLN A 40 6.20 17.86 19.04
N GLY A 41 7.32 17.68 19.74
CA GLY A 41 7.38 16.94 21.01
C GLY A 41 7.94 15.53 20.88
N GLU A 42 7.80 14.74 21.95
CA GLU A 42 8.31 13.36 21.98
C GLU A 42 7.43 12.42 21.16
N LEU A 43 8.01 11.84 20.11
CA LEU A 43 7.35 10.85 19.27
C LEU A 43 7.72 9.43 19.72
N ASN A 44 6.74 8.69 20.22
CA ASN A 44 6.91 7.26 20.47
C ASN A 44 6.69 6.48 19.15
N ILE A 45 7.80 6.06 18.54
CA ILE A 45 7.81 5.34 17.26
C ILE A 45 6.99 4.04 17.33
N GLN A 46 7.08 3.28 18.43
CA GLN A 46 6.36 2.02 18.58
C GLN A 46 4.85 2.23 18.59
N ARG A 47 4.38 3.27 19.30
CA ARG A 47 2.96 3.63 19.32
C ARG A 47 2.45 4.10 17.96
N LEU A 48 3.26 4.89 17.24
CA LEU A 48 2.90 5.33 15.90
C LEU A 48 2.79 4.15 14.92
N GLN A 49 3.75 3.22 14.98
CA GLN A 49 3.72 2.01 14.14
C GLN A 49 2.47 1.17 14.42
N ASN A 50 2.12 0.96 15.69
CA ASN A 50 0.92 0.21 16.06
C ASN A 50 -0.36 0.90 15.54
N ALA A 51 -0.48 2.22 15.74
CA ALA A 51 -1.63 2.97 15.26
C ALA A 51 -1.77 2.94 13.73
N LEU A 52 -0.65 3.02 12.99
CA LEU A 52 -0.66 2.93 11.53
C LEU A 52 -0.99 1.51 11.05
N ASN A 53 -0.54 0.47 11.74
CA ASN A 53 -0.94 -0.91 11.45
C ASN A 53 -2.47 -1.06 11.63
N GLU A 54 -3.02 -0.61 12.76
CA GLU A 54 -4.48 -0.64 13.02
C GLU A 54 -5.27 0.11 11.94
N LEU A 55 -4.76 1.27 11.49
CA LEU A 55 -5.36 2.05 10.42
C LEU A 55 -5.40 1.27 9.10
N VAL A 56 -4.30 0.63 8.70
CA VAL A 56 -4.22 -0.18 7.47
C VAL A 56 -5.14 -1.40 7.54
N GLU A 57 -5.20 -2.07 8.69
CA GLU A 57 -6.08 -3.22 8.88
C GLU A 57 -7.56 -2.81 8.74
N ALA A 58 -7.95 -1.70 9.37
CA ALA A 58 -9.31 -1.17 9.36
C ALA A 58 -9.75 -0.62 7.99
N HIS A 59 -8.84 -0.17 7.12
CA HIS A 59 -9.19 0.52 5.87
C HIS A 59 -8.70 -0.22 4.62
N GLU A 60 -9.64 -0.81 3.88
CA GLU A 60 -9.36 -1.50 2.60
C GLU A 60 -8.68 -0.60 1.55
N ALA A 61 -9.00 0.69 1.54
CA ALA A 61 -8.39 1.65 0.64
C ALA A 61 -6.86 1.72 0.79
N MET A 62 -6.33 1.48 2.00
CA MET A 62 -4.88 1.45 2.25
C MET A 62 -4.22 0.12 1.88
N ARG A 63 -5.01 -0.93 1.68
CA ARG A 63 -4.57 -2.26 1.22
C ARG A 63 -4.87 -2.49 -0.27
N THR A 64 -5.34 -1.44 -0.95
CA THR A 64 -5.74 -1.51 -2.36
C THR A 64 -4.53 -1.35 -3.27
N TYR A 65 -4.39 -2.25 -4.24
CA TYR A 65 -3.42 -2.15 -5.32
C TYR A 65 -4.06 -2.47 -6.67
N TYR A 66 -3.46 -1.97 -7.75
CA TYR A 66 -3.98 -2.14 -9.11
C TYR A 66 -3.09 -3.10 -9.88
N ARG A 67 -3.71 -4.06 -10.58
CA ARG A 67 -3.01 -5.03 -11.42
C ARG A 67 -3.63 -5.07 -12.81
N ARG A 68 -2.79 -5.10 -13.85
CA ARG A 68 -3.26 -5.45 -15.20
C ARG A 68 -3.32 -6.97 -15.33
N GLN A 69 -4.47 -7.51 -15.71
CA GLN A 69 -4.63 -8.94 -15.98
C GLN A 69 -4.67 -9.22 -17.48
N PRO A 70 -4.20 -10.39 -17.93
CA PRO A 70 -4.38 -10.80 -19.33
C PRO A 70 -5.87 -10.92 -19.67
N GLY A 71 -6.34 -10.16 -20.66
CA GLY A 71 -7.72 -10.23 -21.17
C GLY A 71 -8.74 -9.33 -20.46
N TYR A 72 -8.38 -8.68 -19.36
CA TYR A 72 -9.19 -7.66 -18.68
C TYR A 72 -8.48 -6.31 -18.67
N ASP A 73 -9.25 -5.22 -18.64
CA ASP A 73 -8.73 -3.91 -18.24
C ASP A 73 -8.21 -3.98 -16.79
N LEU A 74 -7.42 -2.98 -16.38
CA LEU A 74 -6.91 -2.84 -15.01
C LEU A 74 -7.98 -3.18 -13.96
N VAL A 75 -7.63 -4.02 -12.98
CA VAL A 75 -8.51 -4.41 -11.86
C VAL A 75 -7.96 -3.92 -10.53
N CYS A 76 -8.87 -3.58 -9.61
CA CYS A 76 -8.57 -3.21 -8.24
C CYS A 76 -8.55 -4.47 -7.38
N ASN A 77 -7.49 -4.67 -6.62
CA ASN A 77 -7.34 -5.79 -5.70
C ASN A 77 -7.16 -5.23 -4.29
N VAL A 78 -7.72 -5.94 -3.30
CA VAL A 78 -7.53 -5.63 -1.89
C VAL A 78 -6.69 -6.73 -1.25
N SER A 79 -5.53 -6.36 -0.70
CA SER A 79 -4.68 -7.31 0.02
C SER A 79 -5.37 -7.78 1.30
N PRO A 80 -5.39 -9.09 1.61
CA PRO A 80 -5.91 -9.58 2.88
C PRO A 80 -5.08 -9.06 4.07
N ILE A 81 -5.68 -9.03 5.25
CA ILE A 81 -5.10 -8.48 6.51
C ILE A 81 -3.92 -9.33 7.05
N ARG A 82 -3.39 -10.31 6.31
CA ARG A 82 -2.40 -11.26 6.83
C ARG A 82 -0.95 -10.76 6.75
N ASP A 83 -0.66 -9.82 5.86
CA ASP A 83 0.67 -9.25 5.73
C ASP A 83 0.85 -8.09 6.72
N ARG A 84 1.46 -8.37 7.88
CA ARG A 84 1.93 -7.28 8.75
C ARG A 84 2.87 -6.40 7.96
N PHE A 85 2.53 -5.11 7.87
CA PHE A 85 3.30 -4.10 7.15
C PHE A 85 4.78 -4.20 7.52
N ARG A 86 5.66 -4.43 6.53
CA ARG A 86 7.10 -4.49 6.77
C ARG A 86 7.66 -3.07 6.83
N TRP A 87 7.77 -2.55 8.05
CA TRP A 87 8.40 -1.26 8.31
C TRP A 87 9.87 -1.30 7.88
N MET A 88 10.22 -0.56 6.83
CA MET A 88 11.61 -0.22 6.55
C MET A 88 11.97 1.04 7.33
N CYS A 89 12.63 0.88 8.48
CA CYS A 89 13.31 2.00 9.13
C CYS A 89 14.48 2.43 8.25
N CYS A 90 14.28 3.44 7.41
CA CYS A 90 15.38 4.12 6.74
C CYS A 90 15.99 5.09 7.76
N VAL A 91 16.93 4.62 8.57
CA VAL A 91 17.78 5.53 9.35
C VAL A 91 18.77 6.11 8.36
N SER A 92 18.42 7.25 7.76
CA SER A 92 19.41 8.07 7.06
C SER A 92 20.40 8.59 8.11
N MET A 93 21.48 7.83 8.33
CA MET A 93 22.69 8.40 8.90
C MET A 93 23.23 9.40 7.89
N THR A 94 22.95 10.68 8.14
CA THR A 94 23.63 11.80 7.51
C THR A 94 25.13 11.64 7.73
N LEU A 95 25.89 11.34 6.68
CA LEU A 95 27.32 11.61 6.66
C LEU A 95 27.48 13.06 6.20
N ALA A 96 27.52 13.95 7.19
CA ALA A 96 28.15 15.25 7.03
C ALA A 96 29.66 15.02 6.93
N GLN A 97 30.25 15.44 5.81
CA GLN A 97 31.68 15.70 5.69
C GLN A 97 31.87 16.90 4.77
#